data_AF-Q6BQD5-F1
#
_entry.id   AF-Q6BQD5-F1
#
_cell.length_a   1.000
_cell.length_b   1.000
_cell.length_c   1.000
_cell.angle_alpha   90.00
_cell.angle_beta   90.00
_cell.angle_gamma   90.00
#
_symmetry.space_group_name_H-M   'P 1'
#
loop_
_entity.id
_entity.type
_entity.pdbx_description
1 polymer ?
#
loop_
_entity_poly.entity_id
_entity_poly.type
_entity_poly.pdbx_seq_one_letter_code
_entity_poly.pdbx_strand_id
1 'polypeptide(L)'
;MMSKYNNSFSFLLNTENIEPLLESVNKLSKIVEENAEILNRLTYTIDNDLQFPELTIDIEDDSVTENKTDPLRQLLNQKYKLEEMSIESELIDKVENPRIKELLLDNEKLKRLQVSKRKINTELYGIVQDYELFILNTMLPSLRKDIEIYRQEITRDVKANQIPLKFAASEKLWSRYVTYIGYLEKLSKLCERLMQMLDDTQSNKEVLIIEQKLISINELRLNLQNQLAR
;
A
#
# COMPACT_ATOMS: atom_id res chain seq x y z
N MET A 1 -24.26 29.54 22.08
CA MET A 1 -23.49 28.36 22.54
C MET A 1 -23.93 27.16 21.72
N MET A 2 -23.19 26.77 20.69
CA MET A 2 -23.34 25.49 19.99
C MET A 2 -22.21 25.36 18.98
N SER A 3 -21.23 24.51 19.28
CA SER A 3 -20.47 23.73 18.28
C SER A 3 -19.54 22.78 19.04
N LYS A 4 -20.12 21.66 19.52
CA LYS A 4 -19.36 20.52 20.06
C LYS A 4 -19.42 19.30 19.13
N TYR A 5 -19.73 19.51 17.85
CA TYR A 5 -19.80 18.46 16.84
C TYR A 5 -19.09 18.92 15.58
N ASN A 6 -17.76 18.80 15.53
CA ASN A 6 -17.02 18.88 14.27
C ASN A 6 -15.70 18.09 14.22
N ASN A 7 -15.33 17.35 15.26
CA ASN A 7 -14.07 16.56 15.26
C ASN A 7 -14.25 15.06 14.95
N SER A 8 -15.48 14.56 14.80
CA SER A 8 -15.70 13.13 14.52
C SER A 8 -15.57 12.77 13.04
N PHE A 9 -15.78 13.73 12.12
CA PHE A 9 -15.72 13.46 10.67
C PHE A 9 -14.31 13.57 10.07
N SER A 10 -13.39 14.32 10.69
CA SER A 10 -12.00 14.40 10.19
C SER A 10 -11.18 13.13 10.50
N PHE A 11 -11.63 12.32 11.46
CA PHE A 11 -10.96 11.07 11.82
C PHE A 11 -11.40 9.92 10.92
N LEU A 12 -12.70 9.84 10.59
CA LEU A 12 -13.27 8.80 9.73
C LEU A 12 -12.71 8.82 8.29
N LEU A 13 -12.42 10.01 7.73
CA LEU A 13 -11.83 10.14 6.39
C LEU A 13 -10.33 9.80 6.31
N ASN A 14 -9.58 9.92 7.41
CA ASN A 14 -8.15 9.62 7.43
C ASN A 14 -7.87 8.14 7.70
N THR A 15 -8.84 7.38 8.22
CA THR A 15 -8.67 5.97 8.59
C THR A 15 -9.17 4.98 7.54
N GLU A 16 -9.96 5.41 6.55
CA GLU A 16 -10.62 4.51 5.58
C GLU A 16 -9.66 3.87 4.56
N ASN A 17 -8.36 4.18 4.59
CA ASN A 17 -7.39 3.64 3.63
C ASN A 17 -5.98 3.36 4.21
N ILE A 18 -5.88 3.12 5.52
CA ILE A 18 -4.60 2.76 6.18
C ILE A 18 -4.34 1.25 6.10
N GLU A 19 -5.39 0.44 5.94
CA GLU A 19 -5.33 -1.02 5.85
C GLU A 19 -4.36 -1.57 4.79
N PRO A 20 -4.36 -1.11 3.52
CA PRO A 20 -3.40 -1.61 2.52
C PRO A 20 -1.95 -1.20 2.83
N LEU A 21 -1.76 -0.07 3.51
CA LEU A 21 -0.45 0.39 3.96
C LEU A 21 0.05 -0.48 5.12
N LEU A 22 -0.82 -0.76 6.09
CA LEU A 22 -0.53 -1.64 7.23
C LEU A 22 -0.23 -3.07 6.74
N GLU A 23 -0.98 -3.58 5.77
CA GLU A 23 -0.74 -4.88 5.15
C GLU A 23 0.61 -4.92 4.42
N SER A 24 0.97 -3.84 3.72
CA SER A 24 2.27 -3.72 3.05
C SER A 24 3.43 -3.66 4.05
N VAL A 25 3.26 -2.92 5.16
CA VAL A 25 4.25 -2.85 6.24
C VAL A 25 4.41 -4.20 6.94
N ASN A 26 3.31 -4.92 7.19
CA ASN A 26 3.36 -6.27 7.77
C ASN A 26 4.03 -7.27 6.83
N LYS A 27 3.75 -7.21 5.52
CA LYS A 27 4.44 -8.03 4.52
C LYS A 27 5.93 -7.72 4.47
N LEU A 28 6.31 -6.45 4.51
CA LEU A 28 7.71 -6.04 4.54
C LEU A 28 8.40 -6.53 5.82
N SER A 29 7.75 -6.40 6.98
CA SER A 29 8.28 -6.88 8.27
C SER A 29 8.52 -8.39 8.24
N LYS A 30 7.59 -9.15 7.66
CA LYS A 30 7.73 -10.61 7.51
C LYS A 30 8.89 -11.00 6.60
N ILE A 31 9.08 -10.29 5.49
CA ILE A 31 10.22 -10.51 4.58
C ILE A 31 11.54 -10.17 5.28
N VAL A 32 11.57 -9.12 6.11
CA VAL A 32 12.75 -8.76 6.90
C VAL A 32 13.09 -9.85 7.93
N GLU A 33 12.09 -10.42 8.61
CA GLU A 33 12.27 -11.53 9.54
C GLU A 33 12.77 -12.81 8.83
N GLU A 34 12.19 -13.16 7.68
CA GLU A 34 12.64 -14.30 6.85
C GLU A 34 14.08 -14.11 6.38
N ASN A 35 14.47 -12.90 5.95
CA ASN A 35 15.84 -12.59 5.57
C ASN A 35 16.80 -12.65 6.77
N ALA A 36 16.36 -12.21 7.95
CA ALA A 36 17.16 -12.30 9.17
C ALA A 36 17.39 -13.76 9.59
N GLU A 37 16.39 -14.64 9.45
CA GLU A 37 16.57 -16.08 9.65
C GLU A 37 17.57 -16.70 8.67
N ILE A 38 17.48 -16.33 7.38
CA ILE A 38 18.41 -16.82 6.35
C ILE A 38 19.85 -16.36 6.67
N LEU A 39 20.03 -15.10 7.04
CA LEU A 39 21.33 -14.57 7.44
C LEU A 39 21.86 -15.30 8.67
N ASN A 40 21.05 -15.52 9.70
CA ASN A 40 21.46 -16.27 10.89
C ASN A 40 21.86 -17.72 10.55
N ARG A 41 21.16 -18.37 9.61
CA ARG A 41 21.54 -19.72 9.12
C ARG A 41 22.85 -19.73 8.35
N LEU A 42 23.09 -18.68 7.53
CA LEU A 42 24.36 -18.51 6.82
C LEU A 42 25.51 -18.22 7.78
N THR A 43 25.29 -17.37 8.78
CA THR A 43 26.28 -17.09 9.82
C THR A 43 26.58 -18.34 10.63
N TYR A 44 25.56 -19.11 11.02
CA TYR A 44 25.74 -20.36 11.76
C TYR A 44 26.52 -21.42 10.96
N THR A 45 26.28 -21.54 9.65
CA THR A 45 27.03 -22.47 8.78
C THR A 45 28.46 -22.00 8.51
N ILE A 46 28.69 -20.70 8.40
CA ILE A 46 30.05 -20.13 8.29
C ILE A 46 30.84 -20.31 9.60
N ASP A 47 30.19 -20.16 10.76
CA ASP A 47 30.89 -20.24 12.05
C ASP A 47 31.09 -21.68 12.56
N ASN A 48 30.18 -22.62 12.23
CA ASN A 48 30.26 -24.00 12.75
C ASN A 48 30.72 -25.06 11.74
N ASP A 49 30.33 -24.96 10.45
CA ASP A 49 30.67 -25.97 9.44
C ASP A 49 31.94 -25.63 8.65
N LEU A 50 32.47 -24.42 8.83
CA LEU A 50 33.71 -23.95 8.22
C LEU A 50 34.87 -24.06 9.22
N GLN A 51 34.98 -25.19 9.93
CA GLN A 51 36.25 -25.56 10.55
C GLN A 51 37.21 -25.95 9.43
N PHE A 52 38.27 -25.15 9.27
CA PHE A 52 39.38 -25.54 8.41
C PHE A 52 39.93 -26.88 8.92
N PRO A 53 40.11 -27.89 8.05
CA PRO A 53 40.66 -29.16 8.49
C PRO A 53 42.04 -28.88 9.09
N GLU A 54 42.23 -29.22 10.36
CA GLU A 54 43.55 -29.30 10.98
C GLU A 54 44.31 -30.42 10.26
N LEU A 55 45.06 -30.05 9.22
CA LEU A 55 46.01 -30.93 8.56
C LEU A 55 47.13 -31.22 9.56
N THR A 56 47.05 -32.36 10.25
CA THR A 56 48.21 -32.99 10.87
C THR A 56 49.17 -33.37 9.75
N ILE A 57 50.23 -32.57 9.58
CA ILE A 57 51.32 -32.86 8.65
C ILE A 57 52.20 -33.91 9.33
N ASP A 58 51.93 -35.18 9.06
CA ASP A 58 52.90 -36.25 9.31
C ASP A 58 54.03 -36.08 8.28
N ILE A 59 55.18 -35.63 8.77
CA ILE A 59 56.42 -35.55 8.00
C ILE A 59 57.00 -36.97 7.97
N GLU A 60 56.46 -37.82 7.09
CA GLU A 60 57.17 -39.02 6.67
C GLU A 60 58.08 -38.66 5.49
N ASP A 61 59.38 -38.84 5.71
CA ASP A 61 60.42 -38.90 4.69
C ASP A 61 59.98 -39.91 3.63
N ASP A 62 59.54 -39.42 2.47
CA ASP A 62 59.47 -40.28 1.30
C ASP A 62 59.93 -39.55 0.03
N SER A 63 60.92 -40.19 -0.56
CA SER A 63 61.60 -39.89 -1.80
C SER A 63 60.65 -39.57 -2.96
N VAL A 64 61.03 -38.54 -3.72
CA VAL A 64 60.87 -38.41 -5.18
C VAL A 64 59.71 -39.22 -5.78
N THR A 65 58.51 -38.68 -5.71
CA THR A 65 57.46 -38.94 -6.71
C THR A 65 56.93 -37.61 -7.21
N GLU A 66 57.62 -37.08 -8.21
CA GLU A 66 57.05 -36.15 -9.18
C GLU A 66 55.77 -36.79 -9.77
N ASN A 67 54.68 -36.02 -9.88
CA ASN A 67 53.39 -36.37 -10.49
C ASN A 67 52.29 -36.97 -9.59
N LYS A 68 51.95 -36.29 -8.48
CA LYS A 68 50.54 -36.18 -8.07
C LYS A 68 50.13 -34.72 -8.20
N THR A 69 49.17 -34.48 -9.08
CA THR A 69 48.53 -33.18 -9.37
C THR A 69 48.27 -32.46 -8.06
N ASP A 70 48.97 -31.36 -7.81
CA ASP A 70 48.89 -30.63 -6.55
C ASP A 70 47.41 -30.21 -6.32
N PRO A 71 46.74 -30.75 -5.29
CA PRO A 71 45.31 -30.48 -5.05
C PRO A 71 45.06 -28.99 -4.79
N LEU A 72 46.04 -28.28 -4.25
CA LEU A 72 45.98 -26.83 -4.10
C LEU A 72 45.93 -26.13 -5.46
N ARG A 73 46.72 -26.61 -6.42
CA ARG A 73 46.79 -26.04 -7.76
C ARG A 73 45.52 -26.29 -8.57
N GLN A 74 44.90 -27.45 -8.41
CA GLN A 74 43.57 -27.72 -8.99
C GLN A 74 42.52 -26.74 -8.46
N LEU A 75 42.48 -26.49 -7.15
CA LEU A 75 41.56 -25.53 -6.54
C LEU A 75 41.84 -24.08 -6.98
N LEU A 76 43.12 -23.71 -7.06
CA LEU A 76 43.55 -22.40 -7.51
C LEU A 76 43.21 -22.16 -8.99
N ASN A 77 43.40 -23.15 -9.84
CA ASN A 77 43.00 -23.07 -11.25
C ASN A 77 41.48 -23.05 -11.43
N GLN A 78 40.73 -23.84 -10.63
CA GLN A 78 39.28 -23.84 -10.68
C GLN A 78 38.68 -22.47 -10.28
N LYS A 79 39.22 -21.83 -9.23
CA LYS A 79 38.70 -20.53 -8.74
C LYS A 79 39.28 -19.31 -9.46
N TYR A 80 40.53 -19.37 -9.88
CA TYR A 80 41.29 -18.19 -10.32
C TYR A 80 41.97 -18.35 -11.68
N LYS A 81 41.91 -19.53 -12.31
CA LYS A 81 42.49 -19.80 -13.63
C LYS A 81 43.94 -19.32 -13.76
N LEU A 82 44.78 -19.67 -12.79
CA LEU A 82 46.16 -19.16 -12.68
C LEU A 82 47.06 -19.59 -13.84
N GLU A 83 46.72 -20.68 -14.54
CA GLU A 83 47.41 -21.14 -15.76
C GLU A 83 47.34 -20.15 -16.92
N GLU A 84 46.29 -19.31 -17.00
CA GLU A 84 46.11 -18.34 -18.08
C GLU A 84 46.97 -17.07 -17.88
N MET A 85 47.51 -16.85 -16.68
CA MET A 85 48.35 -15.68 -16.36
C MET A 85 49.83 -16.03 -16.52
N SER A 86 50.48 -15.46 -17.54
CA SER A 86 51.93 -15.49 -17.67
C SER A 86 52.59 -14.42 -16.79
N ILE A 87 53.55 -14.82 -15.96
CA ILE A 87 54.41 -13.92 -15.20
C ILE A 87 55.86 -14.30 -15.50
N GLU A 88 56.58 -13.35 -16.09
CA GLU A 88 58.03 -13.39 -16.22
C GLU A 88 58.61 -12.60 -15.04
N SER A 89 59.30 -13.28 -14.13
CA SER A 89 59.94 -12.67 -12.97
C SER A 89 61.36 -13.22 -12.83
N GLU A 90 62.35 -12.40 -13.21
CA GLU A 90 63.79 -12.73 -13.25
C GLU A 90 64.37 -13.17 -11.88
N LEU A 91 63.69 -12.85 -10.78
CA LEU A 91 64.08 -13.23 -9.42
C LEU A 91 63.70 -14.68 -9.08
N ILE A 92 62.68 -15.22 -9.74
CA ILE A 92 62.15 -16.56 -9.47
C ILE A 92 62.97 -17.63 -10.21
N ASP A 93 63.67 -17.26 -11.28
CA ASP A 93 64.55 -18.15 -12.04
C ASP A 93 65.84 -18.55 -11.32
N LYS A 94 66.20 -17.88 -10.22
CA LYS A 94 67.41 -18.16 -9.43
C LYS A 94 67.20 -19.21 -8.33
N VAL A 95 65.98 -19.73 -8.16
CA VAL A 95 65.66 -20.70 -7.11
C VAL A 95 65.86 -22.12 -7.63
N GLU A 96 66.81 -22.86 -7.02
CA GLU A 96 67.21 -24.21 -7.44
C GLU A 96 66.12 -25.27 -7.22
N ASN A 97 65.22 -25.07 -6.25
CA ASN A 97 64.15 -26.02 -5.96
C ASN A 97 62.90 -25.74 -6.84
N PRO A 98 62.51 -26.68 -7.72
CA PRO A 98 61.41 -26.48 -8.68
C PRO A 98 60.06 -26.25 -8.00
N ARG A 99 59.79 -26.90 -6.85
CA ARG A 99 58.52 -26.76 -6.13
C ARG A 99 58.37 -25.39 -5.47
N ILE A 100 59.45 -24.87 -4.91
CA ILE A 100 59.47 -23.53 -4.29
C ILE A 100 59.32 -22.47 -5.39
N LYS A 101 59.94 -22.70 -6.56
CA LYS A 101 59.79 -21.83 -7.73
C LYS A 101 58.34 -21.73 -8.19
N GLU A 102 57.63 -22.85 -8.29
CA GLU A 102 56.20 -22.87 -8.67
C GLU A 102 55.31 -22.14 -7.64
N LEU A 103 55.52 -22.37 -6.35
CA LEU A 103 54.76 -21.69 -5.29
C LEU A 103 55.01 -20.18 -5.26
N LEU A 104 56.22 -19.73 -5.58
CA LEU A 104 56.55 -18.31 -5.70
C LEU A 104 55.83 -17.67 -6.89
N LEU A 105 55.78 -18.35 -8.03
CA LEU A 105 55.02 -17.91 -9.20
C LEU A 105 53.52 -17.79 -8.88
N ASP A 106 52.95 -18.82 -8.24
CA ASP A 106 51.53 -18.83 -7.89
C ASP A 106 51.18 -17.73 -6.87
N ASN A 107 52.05 -17.48 -5.88
CA ASN A 107 51.88 -16.37 -4.95
C ASN A 107 51.94 -15.00 -5.64
N GLU A 108 52.83 -14.82 -6.61
CA GLU A 108 52.90 -13.57 -7.36
C GLU A 108 51.63 -13.36 -8.21
N LYS A 109 51.13 -14.43 -8.86
CA LYS A 109 49.86 -14.40 -9.61
C LYS A 109 48.69 -14.03 -8.72
N LEU A 110 48.59 -14.64 -7.55
CA LEU A 110 47.53 -14.34 -6.58
C LEU A 110 47.63 -12.91 -6.05
N LYS A 111 48.84 -12.40 -5.82
CA LYS A 111 49.05 -11.01 -5.40
C LYS A 111 48.60 -10.01 -6.47
N ARG A 112 48.95 -10.25 -7.75
CA ARG A 112 48.48 -9.41 -8.87
C ARG A 112 46.96 -9.46 -9.01
N LEU A 113 46.37 -10.65 -8.90
CA LEU A 113 44.92 -10.82 -8.93
C LEU A 113 44.24 -10.05 -7.80
N GLN A 114 44.76 -10.14 -6.58
CA GLN A 114 44.23 -9.41 -5.42
C GLN A 114 44.26 -7.89 -5.63
N VAL A 115 45.37 -7.36 -6.16
CA VAL A 115 45.49 -5.93 -6.47
C VAL A 115 44.49 -5.52 -7.55
N SER A 116 44.35 -6.31 -8.62
CA SER A 116 43.38 -6.05 -9.69
C SER A 116 41.93 -6.06 -9.18
N LYS A 117 41.56 -7.09 -8.39
CA LYS A 117 40.24 -7.22 -7.76
C LYS A 117 39.95 -6.05 -6.84
N ARG A 118 40.92 -5.60 -6.03
CA ARG A 118 40.78 -4.41 -5.18
C ARG A 118 40.51 -3.17 -6.01
N LYS A 119 41.27 -2.95 -7.10
CA LYS A 119 41.06 -1.81 -7.99
C LYS A 119 39.66 -1.80 -8.59
N ILE A 120 39.21 -2.93 -9.15
CA ILE A 120 37.86 -3.08 -9.72
C ILE A 120 36.80 -2.82 -8.66
N ASN A 121 36.99 -3.33 -7.44
CA ASN A 121 36.01 -3.12 -6.37
C ASN A 121 35.93 -1.64 -5.95
N THR A 122 37.06 -0.93 -5.92
CA THR A 122 37.08 0.52 -5.68
C THR A 122 36.37 1.29 -6.79
N GLU A 123 36.57 0.91 -8.06
CA GLU A 123 35.89 1.52 -9.20
C GLU A 123 34.37 1.25 -9.16
N LEU A 124 33.96 0.01 -8.88
CA LEU A 124 32.54 -0.36 -8.70
C LEU A 124 31.90 0.40 -7.54
N TYR A 125 32.62 0.57 -6.43
CA TYR A 125 32.13 1.34 -5.29
C TYR A 125 31.90 2.81 -5.66
N GLY A 126 32.80 3.42 -6.44
CA GLY A 126 32.61 4.77 -6.96
C GLY A 126 31.36 4.89 -7.84
N ILE A 127 31.14 3.93 -8.74
CA ILE A 127 29.94 3.88 -9.59
C ILE A 127 28.66 3.79 -8.73
N VAL A 128 28.66 2.96 -7.68
CA VAL A 128 27.52 2.85 -6.76
C VAL A 128 27.24 4.18 -6.06
N GLN A 129 28.27 4.87 -5.60
CA GLN A 129 28.12 6.20 -4.99
C GLN A 129 27.56 7.22 -5.98
N ASP A 130 28.03 7.22 -7.23
CA ASP A 130 27.52 8.09 -8.28
C ASP A 130 26.04 7.82 -8.58
N TYR A 131 25.64 6.54 -8.62
CA TYR A 131 24.23 6.16 -8.75
C TYR A 131 23.39 6.62 -7.57
N GLU A 132 23.87 6.43 -6.34
CA GLU A 132 23.18 6.87 -5.14
C GLU A 132 22.97 8.39 -5.15
N LEU A 133 24.02 9.14 -5.49
CA LEU A 133 23.98 10.59 -5.57
C LEU A 133 23.02 11.06 -6.68
N PHE A 134 23.02 10.39 -7.84
CA PHE A 134 22.07 10.68 -8.92
C PHE A 134 20.60 10.42 -8.49
N ILE A 135 20.33 9.32 -7.81
CA ILE A 135 18.99 8.98 -7.32
C ILE A 135 18.51 10.01 -6.31
N LEU A 136 19.36 10.34 -5.32
CA LEU A 136 19.02 11.25 -4.23
C LEU A 136 18.87 12.70 -4.71
N ASN A 137 19.78 13.18 -5.55
CA ASN A 137 19.83 14.60 -5.89
C ASN A 137 19.07 14.95 -7.17
N THR A 138 18.86 14.01 -8.07
CA THR A 138 18.24 14.30 -9.37
C THR A 138 16.89 13.61 -9.52
N MET A 139 16.84 12.29 -9.34
CA MET A 139 15.66 11.50 -9.70
C MET A 139 14.51 11.69 -8.70
N LEU A 140 14.79 11.55 -7.40
CA LEU A 140 13.78 11.74 -6.35
C LEU A 140 13.20 13.16 -6.30
N PRO A 141 14.00 14.24 -6.40
CA PRO A 141 13.45 15.60 -6.40
C PRO A 141 12.60 15.88 -7.64
N SER A 142 12.99 15.37 -8.81
CA SER A 142 12.21 15.52 -10.04
C SER A 142 10.85 14.82 -9.92
N LEU A 143 10.82 13.58 -9.43
CA LEU A 143 9.57 12.86 -9.18
C LEU A 143 8.67 13.56 -8.16
N ARG A 144 9.24 14.11 -7.07
CA ARG A 144 8.44 14.91 -6.11
C ARG A 144 7.80 16.11 -6.78
N LYS A 145 8.55 16.82 -7.62
CA LYS A 145 8.05 17.99 -8.34
C LYS A 145 6.92 17.60 -9.29
N ASP A 146 7.07 16.51 -10.02
CA ASP A 146 6.05 16.03 -10.96
C ASP A 146 4.76 15.61 -10.24
N ILE A 147 4.88 14.90 -9.10
CA ILE A 147 3.74 14.54 -8.25
C ILE A 147 3.04 15.80 -7.71
N GLU A 148 3.81 16.81 -7.31
CA GLU A 148 3.26 18.05 -6.78
C GLU A 148 2.52 18.86 -7.85
N ILE A 149 3.05 18.93 -9.07
CA ILE A 149 2.38 19.53 -10.23
C ILE A 149 1.06 18.80 -10.51
N TYR A 150 1.10 17.47 -10.61
CA TYR A 150 -0.10 16.65 -10.85
C TYR A 150 -1.17 16.85 -9.75
N ARG A 151 -0.75 16.90 -8.48
CA ARG A 151 -1.64 17.18 -7.35
C ARG A 151 -2.27 18.57 -7.45
N GLN A 152 -1.50 19.58 -7.86
CA GLN A 152 -2.03 20.94 -8.06
C GLN A 152 -3.03 20.99 -9.21
N GLU A 153 -2.78 20.28 -10.31
CA GLU A 153 -3.71 20.19 -11.44
C GLU A 153 -5.03 19.53 -11.05
N ILE A 154 -5.00 18.37 -10.39
CA ILE A 154 -6.22 17.72 -9.89
C ILE A 154 -6.97 18.64 -8.92
N THR A 155 -6.25 19.27 -7.98
CA THR A 155 -6.88 20.14 -6.99
C THR A 155 -7.54 21.35 -7.65
N ARG A 156 -6.93 21.91 -8.70
CA ARG A 156 -7.53 23.00 -9.48
C ARG A 156 -8.76 22.54 -10.23
N ASP A 157 -8.71 21.39 -10.88
CA ASP A 157 -9.84 20.85 -11.64
C ASP A 157 -11.04 20.52 -10.73
N VAL A 158 -10.79 19.86 -9.59
CA VAL A 158 -11.83 19.57 -8.60
C VAL A 158 -12.44 20.87 -8.07
N LYS A 159 -11.63 21.87 -7.73
CA LYS A 159 -12.12 23.17 -7.23
C LYS A 159 -12.89 23.96 -8.27
N ALA A 160 -12.40 24.01 -9.52
CA ALA A 160 -12.99 24.83 -10.58
C ALA A 160 -14.26 24.20 -11.17
N ASN A 161 -14.28 22.87 -11.33
CA ASN A 161 -15.34 22.22 -12.11
C ASN A 161 -16.27 21.38 -11.23
N GLN A 162 -15.73 20.53 -10.35
CA GLN A 162 -16.58 19.59 -9.59
C GLN A 162 -17.32 20.25 -8.43
N ILE A 163 -16.69 21.19 -7.71
CA ILE A 163 -17.32 21.88 -6.59
C ILE A 163 -18.55 22.69 -7.05
N PRO A 164 -18.46 23.55 -8.09
CA PRO A 164 -19.63 24.30 -8.56
C PRO A 164 -20.77 23.41 -9.06
N LEU A 165 -20.46 22.31 -9.77
CA LEU A 165 -21.46 21.35 -10.22
C LEU A 165 -22.22 20.70 -9.05
N LYS A 166 -21.51 20.34 -7.98
CA LYS A 166 -22.14 19.79 -6.77
C LYS A 166 -23.02 20.82 -6.06
N PHE A 167 -22.56 22.06 -5.94
CA PHE A 167 -23.37 23.13 -5.34
C PHE A 167 -24.63 23.44 -6.19
N ALA A 168 -24.51 23.51 -7.51
CA ALA A 168 -25.65 23.72 -8.40
C ALA A 168 -26.68 22.57 -8.31
N ALA A 169 -26.22 21.32 -8.23
CA ALA A 169 -27.11 20.18 -8.00
C ALA A 169 -27.81 20.25 -6.63
N SER A 170 -27.08 20.65 -5.58
CA SER A 170 -27.62 20.85 -4.24
C SER A 170 -28.65 21.98 -4.20
N GLU A 171 -28.41 23.09 -4.88
CA GLU A 171 -29.33 24.23 -4.96
C GLU A 171 -30.61 23.85 -5.71
N LYS A 172 -30.50 23.05 -6.77
CA LYS A 172 -31.65 22.48 -7.48
C LYS A 172 -32.47 21.52 -6.60
N LEU A 173 -31.81 20.75 -5.74
CA LEU A 173 -32.48 19.86 -4.80
C LEU A 173 -33.21 20.68 -3.71
N TRP A 174 -32.55 21.71 -3.19
CA TRP A 174 -33.11 22.60 -2.18
C TRP A 174 -34.32 23.37 -2.69
N SER A 175 -34.25 23.91 -3.91
CA SER A 175 -35.40 24.58 -4.53
C SER A 175 -36.61 23.65 -4.66
N ARG A 176 -36.41 22.39 -5.10
CA ARG A 176 -37.48 21.37 -5.11
C ARG A 176 -38.05 21.07 -3.73
N TYR A 177 -37.18 20.97 -2.72
CA TYR A 177 -37.60 20.74 -1.35
C TYR A 177 -38.48 21.88 -0.82
N VAL A 178 -38.11 23.13 -1.08
CA VAL A 178 -38.92 24.31 -0.76
C VAL A 178 -40.28 24.24 -1.46
N THR A 179 -40.33 23.81 -2.73
CA THR A 179 -41.60 23.60 -3.44
C THR A 179 -42.47 22.55 -2.75
N TYR A 180 -41.89 21.43 -2.31
CA TYR A 180 -42.61 20.39 -1.59
C TYR A 180 -43.16 20.87 -0.24
N ILE A 181 -42.40 21.65 0.51
CA ILE A 181 -42.91 22.30 1.73
C ILE A 181 -44.08 23.23 1.38
N GLY A 182 -43.98 24.01 0.32
CA GLY A 182 -45.08 24.87 -0.13
C GLY A 182 -46.34 24.09 -0.51
N TYR A 183 -46.21 22.89 -1.08
CA TYR A 183 -47.36 22.00 -1.32
C TYR A 183 -47.93 21.43 -0.03
N LEU A 184 -47.09 21.04 0.93
CA LEU A 184 -47.53 20.58 2.24
C LEU A 184 -48.28 21.66 3.02
N GLU A 185 -47.82 22.91 2.95
CA GLU A 185 -48.53 24.03 3.58
C GLU A 185 -49.91 24.26 2.95
N LYS A 186 -50.00 24.18 1.62
CA LYS A 186 -51.30 24.25 0.92
C LYS A 186 -52.23 23.12 1.33
N LEU A 187 -51.71 21.90 1.48
CA LEU A 187 -52.46 20.76 1.96
C LEU A 187 -52.94 20.97 3.40
N SER A 188 -52.08 21.48 4.29
CA SER A 188 -52.44 21.82 5.67
C SER A 188 -53.60 22.81 5.72
N LYS A 189 -53.54 23.89 4.93
CA LYS A 189 -54.63 24.88 4.82
C LYS A 189 -55.93 24.29 4.28
N LEU A 190 -55.85 23.32 3.36
CA LEU A 190 -57.03 22.60 2.88
C LEU A 190 -57.62 21.70 3.96
N CYS A 191 -56.79 20.97 4.71
CA CYS A 191 -57.23 20.15 5.84
C CYS A 191 -57.86 21.02 6.95
N GLU A 192 -57.27 22.16 7.27
CA GLU A 192 -57.83 23.14 8.22
C GLU A 192 -59.18 23.68 7.73
N ARG A 193 -59.31 24.02 6.44
CA ARG A 193 -60.61 24.43 5.86
C ARG A 193 -61.65 23.31 5.88
N LEU A 194 -61.26 22.06 5.63
CA LEU A 194 -62.16 20.92 5.72
C LEU A 194 -62.60 20.68 7.16
N MET A 195 -61.70 20.82 8.13
CA MET A 195 -62.04 20.75 9.56
C MET A 195 -62.97 21.89 9.98
N GLN A 196 -62.72 23.13 9.53
CA GLN A 196 -63.62 24.27 9.77
C GLN A 196 -65.00 24.06 9.15
N MET A 197 -65.08 23.55 7.91
CA MET A 197 -66.37 23.21 7.29
C MET A 197 -67.10 22.11 8.06
N LEU A 198 -66.38 21.11 8.57
CA LEU A 198 -66.97 20.06 9.40
C LEU A 198 -67.54 20.65 10.69
N ASP A 199 -66.76 21.46 11.40
CA ASP A 199 -67.18 22.15 12.62
C ASP A 199 -68.38 23.08 12.36
N ASP A 200 -68.38 23.82 11.25
CA ASP A 200 -69.48 24.69 10.84
C ASP A 200 -70.75 23.89 10.51
N THR A 201 -70.63 22.76 9.81
CA THR A 201 -71.78 21.88 9.53
C THR A 201 -72.34 21.20 10.78
N GLN A 202 -71.49 20.87 11.75
CA GLN A 202 -71.89 20.26 13.01
C GLN A 202 -72.47 21.31 14.00
N SER A 203 -72.00 22.56 13.92
CA SER A 203 -72.53 23.71 14.65
C SER A 203 -73.85 24.23 14.07
N ASN A 204 -74.10 23.98 12.79
CA ASN A 204 -75.33 24.40 12.13
C ASN A 204 -76.52 23.53 12.59
N LYS A 205 -77.20 24.02 13.63
CA LYS A 205 -78.39 23.40 14.24
C LYS A 205 -79.44 22.99 13.20
N GLU A 206 -79.54 23.68 12.07
CA GLU A 206 -80.45 23.34 10.99
C GLU A 206 -80.13 22.00 10.33
N VAL A 207 -78.86 21.65 10.16
CA VAL A 207 -78.42 20.37 9.58
C VAL A 207 -78.71 19.22 10.54
N LEU A 208 -78.43 19.39 11.83
CA LEU A 208 -78.82 18.43 12.87
C LEU A 208 -80.35 18.23 12.96
N ILE A 209 -81.13 19.30 12.81
CA ILE A 209 -82.60 19.23 12.76
C ILE A 209 -83.07 18.52 11.48
N ILE A 210 -82.42 18.75 10.34
CA ILE A 210 -82.73 18.07 9.07
C ILE A 210 -82.36 16.58 9.15
N GLU A 211 -81.22 16.23 9.73
CA GLU A 211 -80.82 14.84 9.96
C GLU A 211 -81.78 14.12 10.92
N GLN A 212 -82.13 14.74 12.05
CA GLN A 212 -83.17 14.20 12.95
C GLN A 212 -84.51 14.05 12.24
N LYS A 213 -84.93 15.03 11.43
CA LYS A 213 -86.18 14.93 10.66
C LYS A 213 -86.12 13.83 9.59
N LEU A 214 -84.99 13.62 8.94
CA LEU A 214 -84.79 12.54 7.97
C LEU A 214 -84.83 11.16 8.62
N ILE A 215 -84.23 11.00 9.80
CA ILE A 215 -84.30 9.79 10.60
C ILE A 215 -85.77 9.49 10.97
N SER A 216 -86.49 10.47 11.51
CA SER A 216 -87.91 10.32 11.84
C SER A 216 -88.78 9.99 10.63
N ILE A 217 -88.50 10.57 9.45
CA ILE A 217 -89.22 10.26 8.20
C ILE A 217 -88.94 8.83 7.74
N ASN A 218 -87.70 8.35 7.86
CA ASN A 218 -87.36 6.97 7.51
C ASN A 218 -88.00 5.96 8.48
N GLU A 219 -88.05 6.26 9.77
CA GLU A 219 -88.75 5.43 10.76
C GLU A 219 -90.26 5.37 10.52
N LEU A 220 -90.88 6.51 10.19
CA LEU A 220 -92.30 6.57 9.80
C LEU A 220 -92.57 5.80 8.52
N ARG A 221 -91.69 5.91 7.51
CA ARG A 221 -91.77 5.13 6.28
C ARG A 221 -91.68 3.63 6.55
N LEU A 222 -90.75 3.20 7.41
CA LEU A 222 -90.58 1.80 7.79
C LEU A 222 -91.84 1.27 8.51
N ASN A 223 -92.41 2.06 9.42
CA ASN A 223 -93.63 1.70 10.12
C ASN A 223 -94.86 1.65 9.20
N LEU A 224 -94.96 2.56 8.22
CA LEU A 224 -96.02 2.52 7.21
C LEU A 224 -95.88 1.32 6.27
N GLN A 225 -94.66 0.96 5.88
CA GLN A 225 -94.40 -0.27 5.12
C GLN A 225 -94.77 -1.52 5.93
N ASN A 226 -94.52 -1.53 7.24
CA ASN A 226 -94.88 -2.64 8.12
C ASN A 226 -96.40 -2.70 8.39
N GLN A 227 -97.12 -1.58 8.35
CA GLN A 227 -98.59 -1.54 8.48
C GLN A 227 -99.33 -1.93 7.19
N LEU A 228 -98.77 -1.63 6.01
CA LEU A 228 -99.31 -2.06 4.71
C LEU A 228 -99.06 -3.54 4.40
N ALA A 229 -98.22 -4.22 5.18
CA ALA A 229 -97.92 -5.65 5.07
C ALA A 229 -98.75 -6.54 6.02
N ARG A 230 -99.72 -5.97 6.75
CA ARG A 230 -100.75 -6.67 7.52
C ARG A 230 -102.11 -6.50 6.85
#